data_AF-A0A0M9AE41-F1
#
_entry.id   AF-A0A0M9AE41-F1
#
_cell.length_a   1.000
_cell.length_b   1.000
_cell.length_c   1.000
_cell.angle_alpha   90.00
_cell.angle_beta   90.00
_cell.angle_gamma   90.00
#
_symmetry.space_group_name_H-M   'P 1'
#
loop_
_entity.id
_entity.type
_entity.pdbx_description
1 polymer ?
#
loop_
_entity_poly.entity_id
_entity_poly.type
_entity_poly.pdbx_seq_one_letter_code
_entity_poly.pdbx_strand_id
1 'polypeptide(L)' 'MEKVLIFETEEAKVRWMKALEKATFGRALAEEDHGWPKPALRIRGATPSQIMAASTWAGFEPVWEG' A
#
# COMPACT_ATOMS: atom_id res chain seq x y z
N MET A 1 10.60 -7.88 -5.08
CA MET A 1 9.85 -7.08 -6.07
C MET A 1 9.38 -5.83 -5.37
N GLU A 2 9.68 -4.67 -5.94
CA GLU A 2 9.22 -3.37 -5.43
C GLU A 2 7.94 -2.99 -6.17
N LYS A 3 6.99 -2.36 -5.46
CA LYS A 3 5.71 -1.90 -6.02
C LYS A 3 5.41 -0.50 -5.49
N VAL A 4 4.88 0.37 -6.33
CA VAL A 4 4.40 1.69 -5.91
C VAL A 4 2.87 1.67 -5.90
N LEU A 5 2.26 2.18 -4.84
CA LEU A 5 0.82 2.36 -4.71
C LEU A 5 0.51 3.84 -4.53
N ILE A 6 -0.45 4.32 -5.31
CA ILE A 6 -0.90 5.71 -5.30
C ILE A 6 -2.31 5.75 -4.71
N PHE A 7 -2.56 6.69 -3.82
CA PHE A 7 -3.80 6.83 -3.07
C PHE A 7 -4.51 8.14 -3.41
N GLU A 8 -5.83 8.19 -3.23
CA GLU A 8 -6.61 9.40 -3.46
C GLU A 8 -6.46 10.44 -2.34
N THR A 9 -6.34 9.98 -1.09
CA THR A 9 -6.21 10.84 0.09
C THR A 9 -5.13 10.35 1.05
N GLU A 10 -4.72 11.22 1.98
CA GLU A 10 -3.82 10.85 3.06
C GLU A 10 -4.48 9.85 4.04
N GLU A 11 -5.78 9.99 4.33
CA GLU A 11 -6.47 8.99 5.17
C GLU A 11 -6.49 7.60 4.51
N ALA A 12 -6.65 7.54 3.19
CA ALA A 12 -6.58 6.32 2.40
C ALA A 12 -5.25 5.59 2.60
N LYS A 13 -4.15 6.34 2.39
CA LYS A 13 -2.77 5.86 2.58
C LYS A 13 -2.56 5.30 3.99
N VAL A 14 -2.95 6.05 5.02
CA VAL A 14 -2.78 5.66 6.43
C VAL A 14 -3.59 4.41 6.78
N ARG A 15 -4.85 4.32 6.33
CA ARG A 15 -5.68 3.11 6.55
C ARG A 15 -5.06 1.89 5.87
N TRP A 16 -4.56 2.09 4.65
CA TRP A 16 -3.94 1.02 3.90
C TRP A 16 -2.62 0.55 4.52
N MET A 17 -1.76 1.46 5.03
CA MET A 17 -0.54 1.08 5.77
C MET A 17 -0.84 0.17 6.97
N LYS A 18 -1.86 0.53 7.76
CA LYS A 18 -2.30 -0.29 8.91
C LYS A 18 -2.80 -1.68 8.46
N ALA A 19 -3.50 -1.74 7.34
CA ALA A 19 -3.97 -3.00 6.77
C ALA A 19 -2.80 -3.85 6.25
N LEU A 20 -1.78 -3.24 5.64
CA LEU A 20 -0.58 -3.93 5.18
C LEU A 20 0.23 -4.52 6.34
N GLU A 21 0.41 -3.74 7.41
CA GLU A 21 1.10 -4.20 8.63
C GLU A 21 0.43 -5.48 9.15
N LYS A 22 -0.91 -5.51 9.19
CA LYS A 22 -1.68 -6.70 9.57
C LYS A 22 -1.53 -7.85 8.56
N ALA A 23 -1.61 -7.57 7.26
CA ALA A 23 -1.54 -8.59 6.21
C ALA A 23 -0.16 -9.27 6.10
N THR A 24 0.89 -8.57 6.56
CA THR A 24 2.29 -9.01 6.43
C THR A 24 2.92 -9.39 7.75
N PHE A 25 2.19 -9.26 8.87
CA PHE A 25 2.70 -9.39 10.22
C PHE A 25 3.94 -8.49 10.45
N GLY A 26 3.87 -7.25 9.93
CA GLY A 26 4.94 -6.25 10.02
C GLY A 26 6.19 -6.53 9.18
N ARG A 27 6.17 -7.53 8.28
CA ARG A 27 7.34 -7.92 7.48
C ARG A 27 7.53 -7.08 6.22
N ALA A 28 6.48 -6.42 5.74
CA ALA A 28 6.60 -5.53 4.60
C ALA A 28 7.09 -4.15 5.04
N LEU A 29 7.98 -3.58 4.22
CA LEU A 29 8.40 -2.20 4.33
C LEU A 29 7.47 -1.35 3.45
N ALA A 30 6.90 -0.29 4.02
CA ALA A 30 6.15 0.72 3.30
C ALA A 30 6.73 2.10 3.59
N GLU A 31 7.32 2.73 2.58
CA GLU A 31 7.94 4.05 2.67
C GLU A 31 7.15 5.06 1.83
N GLU A 32 7.06 6.31 2.27
CA GLU A 32 6.42 7.36 1.46
C GLU A 32 7.24 7.65 0.18
N ASP A 33 6.52 7.76 -0.94
CA ASP A 33 7.11 8.14 -2.22
C ASP A 33 6.67 9.56 -2.59
N HIS A 34 7.53 10.55 -2.29
CA HIS A 34 7.28 11.96 -2.59
C HIS A 34 7.46 12.32 -4.07
N GLY A 35 7.75 11.35 -4.95
CA GLY A 35 7.87 11.58 -6.38
C GLY A 35 6.53 11.81 -7.10
N TRP A 36 5.41 11.61 -6.42
CA TRP A 36 4.07 11.66 -7.00
C TRP A 36 3.27 12.87 -6.52
N PRO A 37 2.40 13.44 -7.38
CA PRO A 37 1.51 14.55 -7.01
C PRO A 37 0.38 14.11 -6.06
N LYS A 38 0.21 12.80 -5.86
CA LYS A 38 -0.77 12.19 -4.96
C LYS A 38 -0.03 11.42 -3.86
N PRO A 39 -0.67 11.17 -2.70
CA PRO A 39 -0.09 10.33 -1.66
C PRO A 39 0.32 8.98 -2.23
N ALA A 40 1.57 8.58 -2.04
CA ALA A 40 2.10 7.34 -2.60
C ALA A 40 3.01 6.60 -1.62
N LEU A 41 3.05 5.28 -1.76
CA LEU A 41 3.92 4.39 -0.98
C LEU A 41 4.73 3.48 -1.88
N ARG A 42 6.01 3.34 -1.57
CA ARG A 42 6.90 2.31 -2.10
C ARG A 42 6.89 1.11 -1.15
N ILE A 43 6.48 -0.04 -1.67
CA ILE A 43 6.28 -1.29 -0.93
C ILE A 43 7.35 -2.31 -1.30
N ARG A 44 7.97 -2.91 -0.27
CA ARG A 44 8.92 -4.01 -0.39
C ARG A 44 8.55 -5.14 0.57
N GLY A 45 8.80 -6.39 0.15
CA GLY A 45 8.58 -7.56 1.02
C GLY A 45 7.12 -8.01 1.17
N ALA A 46 6.19 -7.46 0.40
CA ALA A 46 4.80 -7.92 0.32
C ALA A 46 4.53 -8.72 -0.95
N THR A 47 3.83 -9.84 -0.84
CA THR A 47 3.34 -10.60 -2.01
C THR A 47 2.10 -9.93 -2.61
N PRO A 48 1.75 -10.22 -3.88
CA PRO A 48 0.51 -9.71 -4.47
C PRO A 48 -0.74 -10.02 -3.64
N SER A 49 -0.83 -11.23 -3.05
CA SER A 49 -1.96 -11.63 -2.20
C SER A 49 -2.06 -10.81 -0.92
N GLN A 50 -0.91 -10.44 -0.31
CA GLN A 50 -0.89 -9.59 0.88
C GLN A 50 -1.31 -8.15 0.55
N ILE A 51 -0.87 -7.64 -0.60
CA ILE A 51 -1.29 -6.31 -1.07
C ILE A 51 -2.79 -6.29 -1.34
N MET A 52 -3.32 -7.33 -2.00
CA MET A 52 -4.77 -7.45 -2.22
C MET A 52 -5.55 -7.52 -0.89
N ALA A 53 -5.09 -8.33 0.07
CA ALA A 53 -5.72 -8.41 1.38
C ALA A 53 -5.71 -7.07 2.12
N ALA A 54 -4.59 -6.34 2.06
CA ALA A 54 -4.48 -4.99 2.64
C ALA A 54 -5.48 -4.03 2.00
N SER A 55 -5.60 -4.03 0.67
CA SER A 55 -6.55 -3.18 -0.03
C SER A 55 -8.01 -3.50 0.32
N THR A 56 -8.38 -4.79 0.31
CA THR A 56 -9.72 -5.23 0.72
C THR A 56 -10.06 -4.80 2.14
N TRP A 57 -9.14 -4.94 3.09
CA TRP A 57 -9.36 -4.55 4.49
C TRP A 57 -9.37 -3.04 4.71
N ALA A 58 -8.63 -2.29 3.90
CA ALA A 58 -8.62 -0.83 3.95
C ALA A 58 -9.87 -0.20 3.30
N GLY A 59 -10.70 -1.00 2.62
CA GLY A 59 -11.85 -0.52 1.85
C GLY A 59 -11.44 0.13 0.53
N PHE A 60 -10.31 -0.28 -0.05
CA PHE A 60 -9.79 0.21 -1.33
C PHE A 60 -9.80 -0.90 -2.39
N GLU A 61 -10.22 -0.56 -3.61
CA GLU A 61 -9.93 -1.35 -4.81
C GLU A 61 -8.67 -0.75 -5.45
N PRO A 62 -7.51 -1.43 -5.42
CA PRO A 62 -6.25 -0.83 -5.84
C PRO A 62 -6.19 -0.74 -7.36
N VAL A 63 -5.90 0.44 -7.89
CA VAL A 63 -5.54 0.63 -9.30
C VAL A 63 -4.04 0.33 -9.43
N TRP A 64 -3.70 -0.66 -10.26
CA TRP A 64 -2.31 -1.06 -10.48
C TRP A 64 -1.76 -0.34 -11.71
N GLU A 65 -0.73 0.48 -11.54
CA GLU A 65 0.15 0.88 -12.65
C GLU A 65 1.42 0.04 -12.56
N GLY A 66 1.70 -0.72 -13.63
CA GLY A 66 2.84 -1.63 -13.77
C GLY A 66 3.94 -1.03 -14.61
#